data_AF-A0A379T1D6-F1
#
_entry.id   AF-A0A379T1D6-F1
#
_cell.length_a   1.000
_cell.length_b   1.000
_cell.length_c   1.000
_cell.angle_alpha   90.00
_cell.angle_beta   90.00
_cell.angle_gamma   90.00
#
_symmetry.space_group_name_H-M   'P 1'
#
loop_
_entity.id
_entity.type
_entity.pdbx_description
1 polymer ?
#
loop_
_entity_poly.entity_id
_entity_poly.type
_entity_poly.pdbx_seq_one_letter_code
_entity_poly.pdbx_strand_id
1 'polypeptide(L)'
;MFLLDIIAIGAISVATMFVSTPLELLVMRVLIGIVIGADYPIATSMITEFSNTRQRAFSIGFIAAMWYVGATCANLVGYWLYDIESGWRWMLGSAFIPCLIILIGRFDLPESPRWLLRKGRVKECEQMMIKLFGESVCFDDEPPQETRFLQLFNRRHFPFVLFVAAIWTCQVIPMFAIYTFGPQIVGLLGWEQGRSAALGNVVISLFFMLGCIPAMFWLNSIGRRPLLIGSFAMMTIALALLGLVSNLGIILVVVAFAVYAFFSGGPGILQWLYPNELFPTDIRASAVGVIMSLSRIGTIVSTWVLPIFITRYGINNVMLIGALISLVGLGVSVMFAPETRGLTLTQTGNMTLRGTPSDNPH
;
A
#
# COMPACT_ATOMS: atom_id res chain seq x y z
N MET A 1 -9.83 0.30 -19.98
CA MET A 1 -8.70 -0.46 -19.40
C MET A 1 -9.04 -1.02 -18.02
N PHE A 2 -9.79 -0.26 -17.22
CA PHE A 2 -10.22 -0.56 -15.83
C PHE A 2 -11.02 -1.85 -15.56
N LEU A 3 -11.55 -2.51 -16.61
CA LEU A 3 -12.18 -3.83 -16.52
C LEU A 3 -11.24 -4.96 -16.98
N LEU A 4 -10.30 -4.65 -17.86
CA LEU A 4 -9.43 -5.65 -18.48
C LEU A 4 -8.41 -6.21 -17.49
N ASP A 5 -7.91 -5.36 -16.60
CA ASP A 5 -7.03 -5.74 -15.49
C ASP A 5 -7.71 -6.73 -14.54
N ILE A 6 -8.93 -6.46 -14.09
CA ILE A 6 -9.69 -7.36 -13.19
C ILE A 6 -10.01 -8.69 -13.87
N ILE A 7 -10.41 -8.66 -15.15
CA ILE A 7 -10.63 -9.89 -15.93
C ILE A 7 -9.32 -10.69 -16.03
N ALA A 8 -8.20 -10.03 -16.31
CA ALA A 8 -6.90 -10.67 -16.40
C ALA A 8 -6.46 -11.29 -15.06
N ILE A 9 -6.65 -10.59 -13.92
CA ILE A 9 -6.36 -11.14 -12.58
C ILE A 9 -7.21 -12.39 -12.32
N GLY A 10 -8.51 -12.32 -12.62
CA GLY A 10 -9.42 -13.46 -12.45
C GLY A 10 -9.02 -14.66 -13.32
N ALA A 11 -8.75 -14.44 -14.60
CA ALA A 11 -8.35 -15.48 -15.55
C ALA A 11 -7.01 -16.14 -15.15
N ILE A 12 -6.00 -15.34 -14.79
CA ILE A 12 -4.69 -15.85 -14.35
C ILE A 12 -4.82 -16.61 -13.02
N SER A 13 -5.69 -16.16 -12.10
CA SER A 13 -5.94 -16.86 -10.83
C SER A 13 -6.52 -18.26 -11.06
N VAL A 14 -7.51 -18.39 -11.96
CA VAL A 14 -8.06 -19.69 -12.35
C VAL A 14 -7.02 -20.54 -13.09
N ALA A 15 -6.25 -19.95 -14.01
CA ALA A 15 -5.19 -20.67 -14.73
C ALA A 15 -4.12 -21.25 -13.78
N THR A 16 -3.84 -20.55 -12.67
CA THR A 16 -2.88 -21.01 -11.65
C THR A 16 -3.30 -22.33 -10.99
N MET A 17 -4.59 -22.67 -11.00
CA MET A 17 -5.09 -23.94 -10.45
C MET A 17 -4.64 -25.16 -11.27
N PHE A 18 -4.35 -24.99 -12.55
CA PHE A 18 -4.00 -26.07 -13.48
C PHE A 18 -2.49 -26.27 -13.65
N VAL A 19 -1.69 -25.48 -12.93
CA VAL A 19 -0.24 -25.52 -13.00
C VAL A 19 0.32 -26.85 -12.48
N SER A 20 1.22 -27.43 -13.26
CA SER A 20 1.85 -28.72 -12.97
C SER A 20 3.34 -28.61 -12.65
N THR A 21 4.01 -27.55 -13.11
CA THR A 21 5.44 -27.33 -12.86
C THR A 21 5.73 -26.08 -12.03
N PRO A 22 6.81 -26.03 -11.22
CA PRO A 22 7.20 -24.82 -10.50
C PRO A 22 7.48 -23.63 -11.43
N LEU A 23 7.97 -23.89 -12.64
CA LEU A 23 8.23 -22.86 -13.64
C LEU A 23 6.95 -22.21 -14.15
N GLU A 24 5.92 -23.01 -14.46
CA GLU A 24 4.59 -22.51 -14.80
C GLU A 24 4.01 -21.65 -13.66
N LEU A 25 4.18 -22.08 -12.40
CA LEU A 25 3.70 -21.31 -11.25
C LEU A 25 4.42 -19.96 -11.19
N LEU A 26 5.74 -19.95 -11.39
CA LEU A 26 6.53 -18.73 -11.43
C LEU A 26 6.05 -17.80 -12.54
N VAL A 27 5.81 -18.31 -13.76
CA VAL A 27 5.29 -17.52 -14.88
C VAL A 27 3.93 -16.91 -14.53
N MET A 28 3.00 -17.69 -13.97
CA MET A 28 1.69 -17.17 -13.56
C MET A 28 1.81 -16.10 -12.46
N ARG A 29 2.74 -16.25 -11.53
CA ARG A 29 3.03 -15.26 -10.47
C ARG A 29 3.64 -13.97 -11.01
N VAL A 30 4.49 -14.06 -12.04
CA VAL A 30 5.03 -12.89 -12.73
C VAL A 30 3.90 -12.16 -13.47
N LEU A 31 3.07 -12.89 -14.22
CA LEU A 31 1.95 -12.31 -14.97
C LEU A 31 0.95 -11.61 -14.05
N ILE A 32 0.50 -12.26 -12.97
CA ILE A 32 -0.43 -11.62 -12.03
C ILE A 32 0.20 -10.40 -11.34
N GLY A 33 1.51 -10.44 -11.07
CA GLY A 33 2.26 -9.32 -10.51
C GLY A 33 2.30 -8.10 -11.44
N ILE A 34 2.45 -8.31 -12.75
CA ILE A 34 2.39 -7.24 -13.76
C ILE A 34 1.00 -6.59 -13.77
N VAL A 35 -0.06 -7.40 -13.76
CA VAL A 35 -1.44 -6.88 -13.81
C VAL A 35 -1.80 -6.11 -12.53
N ILE A 36 -1.44 -6.65 -11.36
CA ILE A 36 -1.63 -5.98 -10.07
C ILE A 36 -0.84 -4.66 -10.02
N GLY A 37 0.39 -4.65 -10.54
CA GLY A 37 1.21 -3.44 -10.63
C GLY A 37 0.58 -2.34 -11.49
N ALA A 38 -0.21 -2.71 -12.51
CA ALA A 38 -0.95 -1.78 -13.34
C ALA A 38 -2.26 -1.29 -12.71
N ASP A 39 -3.00 -2.14 -11.97
CA ASP A 39 -4.28 -1.76 -11.33
C ASP A 39 -4.08 -0.74 -10.20
N TYR A 40 -3.00 -0.85 -9.40
CA TYR A 40 -2.73 0.07 -8.29
C TYR A 40 -2.78 1.57 -8.64
N PRO A 41 -2.03 2.08 -9.64
CA PRO A 41 -2.10 3.49 -10.03
C PRO A 41 -3.45 3.86 -10.62
N ILE A 42 -4.12 2.95 -11.35
CA ILE A 42 -5.43 3.20 -11.97
C ILE A 42 -6.52 3.37 -10.91
N ALA A 43 -6.59 2.44 -9.94
CA ALA A 43 -7.59 2.46 -8.88
C ALA A 43 -7.42 3.69 -7.97
N THR A 44 -6.18 4.01 -7.59
CA THR A 44 -5.92 5.16 -6.72
C THR A 44 -6.15 6.49 -7.43
N SER A 45 -5.79 6.63 -8.70
CA SER A 45 -6.04 7.86 -9.45
C SER A 45 -7.54 8.11 -9.61
N MET A 46 -8.31 7.09 -10.00
CA MET A 46 -9.76 7.20 -10.18
C MET A 46 -10.44 7.68 -8.89
N ILE A 47 -10.14 7.04 -7.75
CA ILE A 47 -10.73 7.43 -6.47
C ILE A 47 -10.37 8.87 -6.09
N THR A 48 -9.14 9.32 -6.37
CA THR A 48 -8.73 10.70 -6.05
C THR A 48 -9.37 11.76 -6.92
N GLU A 49 -9.76 11.41 -8.15
CA GLU A 49 -10.43 12.32 -9.08
C GLU A 49 -11.89 12.55 -8.72
N PHE A 50 -12.56 11.53 -8.17
CA PHE A 50 -13.93 11.64 -7.66
C PHE A 50 -14.02 12.10 -6.19
N SER A 51 -12.89 12.23 -5.48
CA SER A 51 -12.86 12.59 -4.05
C SER A 51 -12.52 14.06 -3.82
N ASN A 52 -13.34 14.75 -3.03
CA ASN A 52 -13.03 16.08 -2.49
C ASN A 52 -11.78 16.05 -1.60
N THR A 53 -11.10 17.19 -1.44
CA THR A 53 -9.84 17.31 -0.66
C THR A 53 -9.92 16.72 0.76
N ARG A 54 -11.08 16.84 1.42
CA ARG A 54 -11.33 16.28 2.76
C ARG A 54 -11.58 14.77 2.77
N GLN A 55 -12.24 14.26 1.73
CA GLN A 55 -12.59 12.83 1.60
C GLN A 55 -11.42 12.02 1.05
N ARG A 56 -10.51 12.62 0.29
CA ARG A 56 -9.36 11.94 -0.34
C ARG A 56 -8.54 11.10 0.64
N ALA A 57 -8.19 11.66 1.80
CA ALA A 57 -7.41 10.96 2.82
C ALA A 57 -8.18 9.76 3.39
N PHE A 58 -9.50 9.89 3.55
CA PHE A 58 -10.36 8.80 3.99
C PHE A 58 -10.49 7.71 2.92
N SER A 59 -10.78 8.10 1.66
CA SER A 59 -10.94 7.15 0.56
C SER A 59 -9.66 6.36 0.28
N ILE A 60 -8.49 7.03 0.25
CA ILE A 60 -7.20 6.34 0.12
C ILE A 60 -6.89 5.50 1.35
N GLY A 61 -7.21 6.01 2.54
CA GLY A 61 -7.11 5.25 3.78
C GLY A 61 -7.89 3.94 3.72
N PHE A 62 -9.11 3.99 3.19
CA PHE A 62 -9.97 2.83 3.01
C PHE A 62 -9.36 1.81 2.06
N ILE A 63 -8.80 2.25 0.92
CA ILE A 63 -8.05 1.36 0.00
C ILE A 63 -6.90 0.66 0.73
N ALA A 64 -6.11 1.41 1.50
CA ALA A 64 -5.00 0.85 2.25
C ALA A 64 -5.46 -0.17 3.30
N ALA A 65 -6.60 0.08 3.96
CA ALA A 65 -7.20 -0.89 4.90
C ALA A 65 -7.70 -2.16 4.17
N MET A 66 -8.26 -2.04 2.97
CA MET A 66 -8.72 -3.19 2.18
C MET A 66 -7.59 -4.16 1.82
N TRP A 67 -6.34 -3.68 1.74
CA TRP A 67 -5.18 -4.57 1.58
C TRP A 67 -5.07 -5.57 2.74
N TYR A 68 -5.26 -5.10 3.99
CA TYR A 68 -5.22 -5.96 5.18
C TYR A 68 -6.44 -6.86 5.30
N VAL A 69 -7.61 -6.40 4.85
CA VAL A 69 -8.81 -7.25 4.73
C VAL A 69 -8.51 -8.40 3.76
N GLY A 70 -7.95 -8.09 2.59
CA GLY A 70 -7.53 -9.10 1.61
C GLY A 70 -6.51 -10.09 2.17
N ALA A 71 -5.49 -9.60 2.87
CA ALA A 71 -4.50 -10.44 3.54
C ALA A 71 -5.14 -11.34 4.62
N THR A 72 -6.08 -10.81 5.40
CA THR A 72 -6.80 -11.56 6.43
C THR A 72 -7.66 -12.66 5.80
N CYS A 73 -8.45 -12.32 4.78
CA CYS A 73 -9.25 -13.28 4.03
C CYS A 73 -8.38 -14.37 3.39
N ALA A 74 -7.22 -14.01 2.81
CA ALA A 74 -6.29 -14.95 2.22
C ALA A 74 -5.74 -15.94 3.26
N ASN A 75 -5.38 -15.46 4.46
CA ASN A 75 -4.95 -16.34 5.55
C ASN A 75 -6.09 -17.24 6.06
N LEU A 76 -7.34 -16.76 6.12
CA LEU A 76 -8.50 -17.58 6.50
C LEU A 76 -8.82 -18.67 5.45
N VAL A 77 -8.75 -18.33 4.17
CA VAL A 77 -8.88 -19.31 3.09
C VAL A 77 -7.75 -20.34 3.17
N GLY A 78 -6.51 -19.90 3.39
CA GLY A 78 -5.38 -20.79 3.63
C GLY A 78 -5.57 -21.70 4.85
N TYR A 79 -6.14 -21.16 5.93
CA TYR A 79 -6.51 -21.94 7.13
C TYR A 79 -7.53 -23.03 6.80
N TRP A 80 -8.63 -22.70 6.11
CA TRP A 80 -9.68 -23.69 5.80
C TRP A 80 -9.26 -24.73 4.76
N LEU A 81 -8.38 -24.37 3.83
CA LEU A 81 -7.92 -25.25 2.77
C LEU A 81 -6.64 -26.02 3.12
N TYR A 82 -6.07 -25.84 4.32
CA TYR A 82 -4.79 -26.42 4.71
C TYR A 82 -4.76 -27.96 4.62
N ASP A 83 -5.83 -28.61 5.12
CA ASP A 83 -5.92 -30.08 5.20
C ASP A 83 -6.51 -30.72 3.92
N ILE A 84 -6.85 -29.91 2.92
CA ILE A 84 -7.49 -30.38 1.68
C ILE A 84 -6.41 -30.79 0.68
N GLU A 85 -6.59 -31.95 0.04
CA GLU A 85 -5.71 -32.38 -1.04
C GLU A 85 -5.69 -31.36 -2.18
N SER A 86 -4.49 -30.94 -2.60
CA SER A 86 -4.33 -29.83 -3.55
C SER A 86 -4.96 -28.51 -3.11
N GLY A 87 -5.21 -28.30 -1.81
CA GLY A 87 -5.83 -27.10 -1.25
C GLY A 87 -5.11 -25.79 -1.60
N TRP A 88 -3.79 -25.84 -1.79
CA TRP A 88 -3.02 -24.68 -2.26
C TRP A 88 -3.46 -24.20 -3.65
N ARG A 89 -3.90 -25.09 -4.56
CA ARG A 89 -4.40 -24.69 -5.89
C ARG A 89 -5.68 -23.89 -5.76
N TRP A 90 -6.61 -24.38 -4.94
CA TRP A 90 -7.86 -23.70 -4.61
C TRP A 90 -7.63 -22.37 -3.90
N MET A 91 -6.64 -22.31 -3.01
CA MET A 91 -6.25 -21.07 -2.32
C MET A 91 -5.72 -20.00 -3.29
N LEU A 92 -5.01 -20.39 -4.35
CA LEU A 92 -4.57 -19.43 -5.39
C LEU A 92 -5.71 -19.05 -6.33
N GLY A 93 -6.56 -20.00 -6.68
CA GLY A 93 -7.73 -19.79 -7.53
C GLY A 93 -8.84 -18.96 -6.89
N SER A 94 -8.96 -18.98 -5.55
CA SER A 94 -10.04 -18.29 -4.84
C SER A 94 -10.05 -16.77 -5.04
N ALA A 95 -8.93 -16.17 -5.46
CA ALA A 95 -8.87 -14.76 -5.85
C ALA A 95 -9.82 -14.40 -7.01
N PHE A 96 -10.27 -15.39 -7.79
CA PHE A 96 -11.32 -15.22 -8.79
C PHE A 96 -12.64 -14.70 -8.19
N ILE A 97 -13.01 -15.13 -6.97
CA ILE A 97 -14.27 -14.75 -6.33
C ILE A 97 -14.36 -13.23 -6.10
N PRO A 98 -13.42 -12.58 -5.39
CA PRO A 98 -13.45 -11.13 -5.24
C PRO A 98 -13.29 -10.40 -6.58
N CYS A 99 -12.55 -10.95 -7.55
CA CYS A 99 -12.48 -10.36 -8.89
C CYS A 99 -13.85 -10.32 -9.57
N LEU A 100 -14.64 -11.40 -9.47
CA LEU A 100 -15.98 -11.46 -10.05
C LEU A 100 -16.93 -10.46 -9.38
N ILE A 101 -16.87 -10.34 -8.05
CA ILE A 101 -17.67 -9.36 -7.30
C ILE A 101 -17.33 -7.93 -7.74
N ILE A 102 -16.03 -7.62 -7.85
CA ILE A 102 -15.55 -6.32 -8.31
C ILE A 102 -15.96 -6.08 -9.76
N LEU A 103 -15.90 -7.09 -10.63
CA LEU A 103 -16.27 -6.97 -12.04
C LEU A 103 -17.75 -6.61 -12.20
N ILE A 104 -18.63 -7.25 -11.43
CA ILE A 104 -20.06 -6.93 -11.40
C ILE A 104 -20.27 -5.49 -10.91
N GLY A 105 -19.59 -5.10 -9.83
CA GLY A 105 -19.71 -3.74 -9.28
C GLY A 105 -19.12 -2.66 -10.20
N ARG A 106 -18.07 -2.96 -10.97
CA ARG A 106 -17.43 -2.03 -11.91
C ARG A 106 -18.16 -1.88 -13.23
N PHE A 107 -19.14 -2.74 -13.55
CA PHE A 107 -19.81 -2.72 -14.85
C PHE A 107 -20.61 -1.42 -15.10
N ASP A 108 -21.12 -0.80 -14.02
CA ASP A 108 -21.91 0.45 -14.08
C ASP A 108 -21.10 1.70 -13.68
N LEU A 109 -19.79 1.56 -13.44
CA LEU A 109 -18.95 2.68 -12.99
C LEU A 109 -18.58 3.58 -14.18
N PRO A 110 -18.85 4.88 -14.10
CA PRO A 110 -18.49 5.81 -15.17
C PRO A 110 -16.97 5.96 -15.27
N GLU A 111 -16.46 6.18 -16.48
CA GLU A 111 -15.05 6.48 -16.72
C GLU A 111 -14.65 7.82 -16.06
N SER A 112 -13.35 8.02 -15.84
CA SER A 112 -12.83 9.26 -15.24
C SER A 112 -13.31 10.53 -15.98
N PRO A 113 -13.80 11.56 -15.26
CA PRO A 113 -14.23 12.83 -15.86
C PRO A 113 -13.10 13.50 -16.65
N ARG A 114 -11.89 13.50 -16.10
CA ARG A 114 -10.69 14.06 -16.76
C ARG A 114 -10.35 13.29 -18.04
N TRP A 115 -10.48 11.96 -18.02
CA TRP A 115 -10.26 11.13 -19.20
C TRP A 115 -11.30 11.41 -20.30
N LEU A 116 -12.58 11.56 -19.94
CA LEU A 116 -13.64 11.91 -20.89
C LEU A 116 -13.39 13.28 -21.53
N LEU A 117 -13.03 14.29 -20.73
CA LEU A 117 -12.65 15.63 -21.23
C LEU A 117 -11.47 15.54 -22.20
N ARG A 118 -10.41 14.78 -21.84
CA ARG A 118 -9.24 14.57 -22.71
C ARG A 118 -9.57 13.86 -24.02
N LYS A 119 -10.61 13.03 -24.04
CA LYS A 119 -11.12 12.36 -25.26
C LYS A 119 -12.15 13.18 -26.02
N GLY A 120 -12.43 14.42 -25.60
CA GLY A 120 -13.44 15.30 -26.21
C GLY A 120 -14.89 14.87 -25.92
N ARG A 121 -15.12 13.95 -24.98
CA ARG A 121 -16.44 13.44 -24.59
C ARG A 121 -17.09 14.34 -23.53
N VAL A 122 -17.16 15.64 -23.81
CA VAL A 122 -17.58 16.68 -22.84
C VAL A 122 -19.03 16.49 -22.37
N LYS A 123 -19.96 16.24 -23.29
CA LYS A 123 -21.39 16.05 -22.96
C LYS A 123 -21.63 14.87 -22.02
N GLU A 124 -20.86 13.79 -22.18
CA GLU A 124 -20.95 12.62 -21.32
C GLU A 124 -20.37 12.89 -19.94
N CYS A 125 -19.27 13.65 -19.88
CA CYS A 125 -18.71 14.13 -18.62
C CYS A 125 -19.73 15.01 -17.87
N GLU A 126 -20.37 15.99 -18.53
CA GLU A 126 -21.38 16.85 -17.93
C GLU A 126 -22.58 16.06 -17.40
N GLN A 127 -23.14 15.14 -18.20
CA GLN A 127 -24.26 14.29 -17.78
C GLN A 127 -23.89 13.40 -16.59
N MET A 128 -22.68 12.86 -16.58
CA MET A 128 -22.18 12.05 -15.47
C MET A 128 -22.00 12.88 -14.20
N MET A 129 -21.44 14.09 -14.29
CA MET A 129 -21.25 14.97 -13.13
C MET A 129 -22.59 15.42 -12.54
N ILE A 130 -23.57 15.75 -13.38
CA ILE A 130 -24.95 16.04 -12.92
C ILE A 130 -25.55 14.83 -12.21
N LYS A 131 -25.35 13.62 -12.74
CA LYS A 131 -25.87 12.38 -12.13
C LYS A 131 -25.21 12.04 -10.79
N LEU A 132 -23.90 12.30 -10.64
CA LEU A 132 -23.13 11.95 -9.44
C LEU A 132 -23.17 13.03 -8.35
N PHE A 133 -23.11 14.29 -8.73
CA PHE A 133 -22.94 15.42 -7.81
C PHE A 133 -24.12 16.41 -7.81
N GLY A 134 -25.06 16.28 -8.75
CA GLY A 134 -26.23 17.18 -8.86
C GLY A 134 -25.95 18.54 -9.48
N GLU A 135 -24.69 18.87 -9.78
CA GLU A 135 -24.27 20.15 -10.37
C GLU A 135 -23.25 19.95 -11.50
N SER A 136 -23.19 20.90 -12.45
CA SER A 136 -22.14 20.93 -13.46
C SER A 136 -20.84 21.45 -12.84
N VAL A 137 -20.03 20.55 -12.31
CA VAL A 137 -18.68 20.90 -11.85
C VAL A 137 -17.83 21.23 -13.08
N CYS A 138 -17.44 22.49 -13.23
CA CYS A 138 -16.42 22.88 -14.20
C CYS A 138 -15.06 22.37 -13.70
N PHE A 139 -14.42 21.51 -14.48
CA PHE A 139 -12.99 21.25 -14.31
C PHE A 139 -12.24 22.40 -14.99
N ASP A 140 -11.26 22.99 -14.31
CA ASP A 140 -10.34 23.91 -14.96
C ASP A 140 -9.70 23.19 -16.16
N ASP A 141 -9.73 23.82 -17.34
CA ASP A 141 -9.07 23.32 -18.55
C ASP A 141 -7.55 23.26 -18.32
N GLU A 142 -7.07 22.16 -17.74
CA GLU A 142 -5.64 21.84 -17.71
C GLU A 142 -5.24 21.42 -19.14
N PRO A 143 -4.38 22.19 -19.85
CA PRO A 143 -3.96 21.83 -21.19
C PRO A 143 -3.27 20.46 -21.13
N PRO A 144 -3.54 19.56 -22.10
CA PRO A 144 -2.98 18.22 -22.10
C PRO A 144 -1.46 18.30 -22.20
N GLN A 145 -0.75 18.10 -21.08
CA GLN A 145 0.70 17.96 -21.10
C GLN A 145 1.06 16.56 -21.59
N GLU A 146 2.01 16.48 -22.53
CA GLU A 146 2.58 15.21 -22.95
C GLU A 146 3.23 14.52 -21.75
N THR A 147 2.74 13.33 -21.42
CA THR A 147 3.31 12.49 -20.37
C THR A 147 4.69 12.02 -20.82
N ARG A 148 5.76 12.66 -20.34
CA ARG A 148 7.12 12.19 -20.57
C ARG A 148 7.62 11.54 -19.30
N PHE A 149 7.85 10.22 -19.35
CA PHE A 149 8.41 9.44 -18.23
C PHE A 149 9.68 10.10 -17.65
N LEU A 150 10.51 10.71 -18.51
CA LEU A 150 11.72 11.43 -18.10
C LEU A 150 11.45 12.65 -17.19
N GLN A 151 10.25 13.24 -17.19
CA GLN A 151 9.90 14.36 -16.29
C GLN A 151 9.94 13.96 -14.80
N LEU A 152 9.83 12.66 -14.48
CA LEU A 152 9.99 12.15 -13.11
C LEU A 152 11.42 12.33 -12.59
N PHE A 153 12.41 12.31 -13.48
CA PHE A 153 13.82 12.45 -13.14
C PHE A 153 14.29 13.91 -13.12
N ASN A 154 13.37 14.86 -13.31
CA ASN A 154 13.67 16.27 -13.13
C ASN A 154 14.01 16.57 -11.67
N ARG A 155 14.85 17.60 -11.45
CA ARG A 155 15.31 18.03 -10.11
C ARG A 155 14.18 18.33 -9.12
N ARG A 156 12.97 18.61 -9.61
CA ARG A 156 11.76 18.84 -8.82
C ARG A 156 11.14 17.55 -8.30
N HIS A 157 10.85 16.59 -9.18
CA HIS A 157 10.07 15.39 -8.86
C HIS A 157 10.92 14.25 -8.30
N PHE A 158 12.17 14.12 -8.76
CA PHE A 158 13.04 13.02 -8.39
C PHE A 158 13.25 12.87 -6.87
N PRO A 159 13.45 13.94 -6.08
CA PRO A 159 13.63 13.76 -4.66
C PRO A 159 12.32 13.44 -3.93
N PHE A 160 11.13 13.77 -4.49
CA PHE A 160 9.86 13.23 -3.98
C PHE A 160 9.72 11.73 -4.28
N VAL A 161 10.17 11.26 -5.45
CA VAL A 161 10.21 9.82 -5.77
C VAL A 161 11.08 9.08 -4.75
N LEU A 162 12.29 9.59 -4.48
CA LEU A 162 13.19 9.01 -3.48
C LEU A 162 12.59 9.05 -2.07
N PHE A 163 11.99 10.17 -1.67
CA PHE A 163 11.34 10.30 -0.37
C PHE A 163 10.25 9.25 -0.17
N VAL A 164 9.29 9.15 -1.11
CA VAL A 164 8.19 8.20 -0.99
C VAL A 164 8.69 6.76 -1.08
N ALA A 165 9.65 6.47 -1.97
CA ALA A 165 10.25 5.14 -2.07
C ALA A 165 10.98 4.74 -0.78
N ALA A 166 11.68 5.68 -0.13
CA ALA A 166 12.38 5.44 1.13
C ALA A 166 11.39 5.13 2.26
N ILE A 167 10.35 5.93 2.47
CA ILE A 167 9.37 5.67 3.53
C ILE A 167 8.59 4.37 3.28
N TRP A 168 8.26 4.07 2.02
CA TRP A 168 7.58 2.82 1.66
C TRP A 168 8.48 1.62 1.97
N THR A 169 9.75 1.66 1.54
CA THR A 169 10.71 0.59 1.80
C THR A 169 10.96 0.40 3.30
N CYS A 170 11.11 1.49 4.06
CA CYS A 170 11.34 1.45 5.51
C CYS A 170 10.12 0.93 6.29
N GLN A 171 8.91 1.06 5.74
CA GLN A 171 7.69 0.51 6.31
C GLN A 171 7.52 -0.98 5.97
N VAL A 172 7.74 -1.35 4.71
CA VAL A 172 7.43 -2.68 4.18
C VAL A 172 8.42 -3.75 4.64
N ILE A 173 9.72 -3.43 4.72
CA ILE A 173 10.73 -4.43 5.12
C ILE A 173 10.45 -4.97 6.54
N PRO A 174 10.32 -4.15 7.59
CA PRO A 174 10.07 -4.69 8.93
C PRO A 174 8.65 -5.26 9.08
N MET A 175 7.69 -4.80 8.27
CA MET A 175 6.34 -5.38 8.21
C MET A 175 6.36 -6.85 7.73
N PHE A 176 7.11 -7.17 6.66
CA PHE A 176 7.25 -8.56 6.22
C PHE A 176 8.01 -9.43 7.22
N ALA A 177 8.99 -8.84 7.92
CA ALA A 177 9.62 -9.52 9.04
C ALA A 177 8.57 -9.92 10.07
N ILE A 178 7.70 -9.00 10.49
CA ILE A 178 6.61 -9.28 11.45
C ILE A 178 5.69 -10.40 10.99
N TYR A 179 5.30 -10.45 9.72
CA TYR A 179 4.49 -11.56 9.18
C TYR A 179 5.18 -12.92 9.26
N THR A 180 6.51 -12.96 9.24
CA THR A 180 7.25 -14.21 9.42
C THR A 180 7.11 -14.75 10.85
N PHE A 181 6.74 -13.91 11.82
CA PHE A 181 6.55 -14.28 13.22
C PHE A 181 5.15 -14.81 13.55
N GLY A 182 4.23 -14.86 12.59
CA GLY A 182 2.89 -15.44 12.78
C GLY A 182 2.89 -16.81 13.47
N PRO A 183 3.69 -17.81 13.00
CA PRO A 183 3.78 -19.12 13.64
C PRO A 183 4.31 -19.07 15.09
N GLN A 184 5.26 -18.19 15.38
CA GLN A 184 5.83 -18.05 16.73
C GLN A 184 4.83 -17.44 17.70
N ILE A 185 4.05 -16.43 17.27
CA ILE A 185 2.96 -15.86 18.08
C ILE A 185 1.96 -16.95 18.46
N VAL A 186 1.62 -17.83 17.53
CA VAL A 186 0.69 -18.94 17.74
C VAL A 186 1.25 -19.98 18.71
N GLY A 187 2.54 -20.33 18.58
CA GLY A 187 3.22 -21.19 19.56
C GLY A 187 3.23 -20.60 20.97
N LEU A 188 3.34 -19.27 21.10
CA LEU A 188 3.26 -18.58 22.39
C LEU A 188 1.85 -18.59 23.01
N LEU A 189 0.80 -18.69 22.17
CA LEU A 189 -0.60 -18.81 22.61
C LEU A 189 -0.99 -20.25 22.98
N GLY A 190 -0.07 -21.21 22.86
CA GLY A 190 -0.32 -22.63 23.16
C GLY A 190 -1.09 -23.38 22.06
N TRP A 191 -1.13 -22.84 20.84
CA TRP A 191 -1.73 -23.51 19.69
C TRP A 191 -0.68 -24.36 18.95
N GLU A 192 -1.04 -25.56 18.50
CA GLU A 192 -0.14 -26.48 17.77
C GLU A 192 0.33 -25.86 16.46
N GLN A 193 1.61 -26.03 16.07
CA GLN A 193 2.15 -25.49 14.81
C GLN A 193 1.56 -26.19 13.57
N GLY A 194 1.31 -25.44 12.50
CA GLY A 194 0.73 -25.93 11.25
C GLY A 194 -0.35 -25.00 10.74
N ARG A 195 -1.58 -25.52 10.56
CA ARG A 195 -2.76 -24.76 10.12
C ARG A 195 -3.00 -23.49 10.94
N SER A 196 -2.80 -23.55 12.25
CA SER A 196 -2.95 -22.43 13.19
C SER A 196 -2.01 -21.25 12.92
N ALA A 197 -0.88 -21.44 12.23
CA ALA A 197 0.03 -20.35 11.87
C ALA A 197 -0.67 -19.28 11.02
N ALA A 198 -1.61 -19.71 10.17
CA ALA A 198 -2.46 -18.80 9.41
C ALA A 198 -3.33 -17.93 10.33
N LEU A 199 -3.79 -18.44 11.47
CA LEU A 199 -4.51 -17.64 12.47
C LEU A 199 -3.60 -16.59 13.14
N GLY A 200 -2.32 -16.89 13.34
CA GLY A 200 -1.33 -15.91 13.80
C GLY A 200 -1.22 -14.72 12.84
N ASN A 201 -1.12 -15.01 11.55
CA ASN A 201 -1.10 -13.97 10.51
C ASN A 201 -2.42 -13.20 10.39
N VAL A 202 -3.56 -13.84 10.66
CA VAL A 202 -4.86 -13.17 10.78
C VAL A 202 -4.81 -12.15 11.92
N VAL A 203 -4.37 -12.55 13.12
CA VAL A 203 -4.26 -11.65 14.27
C VAL A 203 -3.36 -10.47 13.96
N ILE A 204 -2.17 -10.71 13.39
CA ILE A 204 -1.26 -9.65 12.96
C ILE A 204 -1.96 -8.69 11.97
N SER A 205 -2.58 -9.23 10.92
CA SER A 205 -3.24 -8.43 9.88
C SER A 205 -4.39 -7.58 10.44
N LEU A 206 -5.12 -8.10 11.43
CA LEU A 206 -6.17 -7.35 12.11
C LEU A 206 -5.61 -6.16 12.88
N PHE A 207 -4.47 -6.29 13.57
CA PHE A 207 -3.83 -5.15 14.24
C PHE A 207 -3.35 -4.08 13.24
N PHE A 208 -2.80 -4.49 12.09
CA PHE A 208 -2.47 -3.54 11.03
C PHE A 208 -3.71 -2.83 10.49
N MET A 209 -4.79 -3.56 10.24
CA MET A 209 -6.08 -3.02 9.78
C MET A 209 -6.66 -2.02 10.79
N LEU A 210 -6.67 -2.39 12.08
CA LEU A 210 -7.12 -1.54 13.17
C LEU A 210 -6.29 -0.26 13.27
N GLY A 211 -5.00 -0.34 12.96
CA GLY A 211 -4.10 0.82 12.86
C GLY A 211 -4.47 1.80 11.76
N CYS A 212 -4.99 1.31 10.63
CA CYS A 212 -5.39 2.17 9.52
C CYS A 212 -6.58 3.06 9.88
N ILE A 213 -7.59 2.54 10.59
CA ILE A 213 -8.83 3.26 10.91
C ILE A 213 -8.59 4.64 11.56
N PRO A 214 -7.92 4.75 12.73
CA PRO A 214 -7.65 6.04 13.36
C PRO A 214 -6.71 6.90 12.51
N ALA A 215 -5.75 6.29 11.81
CA ALA A 215 -4.86 7.01 10.92
C ALA A 215 -5.62 7.74 9.79
N MET A 216 -6.71 7.17 9.25
CA MET A 216 -7.54 7.86 8.24
C MET A 216 -8.12 9.19 8.76
N PHE A 217 -8.51 9.22 10.04
CA PHE A 217 -9.04 10.42 10.68
C PHE A 217 -7.93 11.39 11.07
N TRP A 218 -6.81 10.88 11.61
CA TRP A 218 -5.65 11.69 12.01
C TRP A 218 -4.96 12.40 10.85
N LEU A 219 -5.02 11.84 9.64
CA LEU A 219 -4.52 12.52 8.44
C LEU A 219 -5.19 13.87 8.18
N ASN A 220 -6.48 13.98 8.54
CA ASN A 220 -7.26 15.20 8.38
C ASN A 220 -7.13 16.13 9.60
N SER A 221 -7.00 15.60 10.82
CA SER A 221 -6.92 16.43 12.04
C SER A 221 -5.51 16.84 12.43
N ILE A 222 -4.53 15.94 12.38
CA ILE A 222 -3.14 16.17 12.81
C ILE A 222 -2.26 16.59 11.63
N GLY A 223 -2.55 16.09 10.42
CA GLY A 223 -1.76 16.33 9.21
C GLY A 223 -0.93 15.11 8.81
N ARG A 224 -0.33 15.19 7.61
CA ARG A 224 0.39 14.05 7.00
C ARG A 224 1.78 13.90 7.62
N ARG A 225 2.49 15.02 7.84
CA ARG A 225 3.88 14.99 8.34
C ARG A 225 3.95 14.53 9.80
N PRO A 226 3.19 15.07 10.76
CA PRO A 226 3.30 14.65 12.16
C PRO A 226 2.84 13.21 12.35
N LEU A 227 1.83 12.76 11.60
CA LEU A 227 1.38 11.37 11.65
C LEU A 227 2.49 10.40 11.19
N LEU A 228 3.16 10.71 10.07
CA LEU A 228 4.27 9.89 9.57
C LEU A 228 5.40 9.76 10.59
N ILE A 229 5.81 10.89 11.17
CA ILE A 229 6.90 10.96 12.16
C ILE A 229 6.50 10.20 13.43
N GLY A 230 5.31 10.46 13.97
CA GLY A 230 4.81 9.78 15.18
C GLY A 230 4.72 8.28 14.99
N SER A 231 4.21 7.82 13.84
CA SER A 231 4.13 6.39 13.52
C SER A 231 5.50 5.72 13.43
N PHE A 232 6.45 6.29 12.67
CA PHE A 232 7.79 5.69 12.59
C PHE A 232 8.53 5.70 13.93
N ALA A 233 8.32 6.72 14.77
CA ALA A 233 8.88 6.75 16.12
C ALA A 233 8.35 5.59 16.98
N MET A 234 7.02 5.39 17.00
CA MET A 234 6.40 4.30 17.75
C MET A 234 6.79 2.92 17.22
N MET A 235 6.84 2.76 15.89
CA MET A 235 7.32 1.53 15.25
C MET A 235 8.78 1.21 15.64
N THR A 236 9.64 2.23 15.64
CA THR A 236 11.05 2.10 16.03
C THR A 236 11.18 1.68 17.49
N ILE A 237 10.44 2.33 18.41
CA ILE A 237 10.45 1.99 19.84
C ILE A 237 9.98 0.55 20.05
N ALA A 238 8.88 0.15 19.41
CA ALA A 238 8.32 -1.19 19.53
C ALA A 238 9.33 -2.28 19.11
N LEU A 239 10.00 -2.10 17.95
CA LEU A 239 11.00 -3.05 17.48
C LEU A 239 12.30 -3.01 18.30
N ALA A 240 12.72 -1.83 18.76
CA ALA A 240 13.90 -1.69 19.61
C ALA A 240 13.70 -2.40 20.95
N LEU A 241 12.50 -2.30 21.55
CA LEU A 241 12.15 -3.03 22.77
C LEU A 241 12.26 -4.54 22.56
N LEU A 242 11.70 -5.07 21.46
CA LEU A 242 11.79 -6.49 21.11
C LEU A 242 13.23 -6.95 20.85
N GLY A 243 14.10 -6.08 20.34
CA GLY A 243 15.47 -6.42 20.02
C GLY A 243 16.46 -6.29 21.18
N LEU A 244 16.27 -5.31 22.08
CA LEU A 244 17.19 -5.04 23.20
C LEU A 244 16.91 -5.91 24.42
N VAL A 245 15.68 -6.35 24.61
CA VAL A 245 15.27 -7.09 25.81
C VAL A 245 15.05 -8.56 25.47
N SER A 246 15.96 -9.43 25.90
CA SER A 246 15.95 -10.85 25.53
C SER A 246 14.95 -11.69 26.32
N ASN A 247 14.59 -11.28 27.54
CA ASN A 247 13.68 -12.00 28.44
C ASN A 247 12.38 -11.21 28.64
N LEU A 248 11.75 -10.82 27.54
CA LEU A 248 10.42 -10.20 27.60
C LEU A 248 9.40 -11.26 28.00
N GLY A 249 8.55 -10.93 28.98
CA GLY A 249 7.33 -11.70 29.21
C GLY A 249 6.49 -11.72 27.93
N ILE A 250 5.83 -12.85 27.66
CA ILE A 250 5.05 -13.11 26.44
C ILE A 250 4.08 -11.94 26.13
N ILE A 251 3.43 -11.42 27.17
CA ILE A 251 2.51 -10.28 27.08
C ILE A 251 3.20 -9.06 26.45
N LEU A 252 4.43 -8.76 26.85
CA LEU A 252 5.14 -7.58 26.37
C LEU A 252 5.59 -7.75 24.91
N VAL A 253 5.92 -8.97 24.49
CA VAL A 253 6.19 -9.29 23.08
C VAL A 253 4.96 -9.04 22.21
N VAL A 254 3.80 -9.57 22.63
CA VAL A 254 2.53 -9.38 21.92
C VAL A 254 2.14 -7.91 21.86
N VAL A 255 2.28 -7.17 22.97
CA VAL A 255 2.01 -5.73 23.02
C VAL A 255 2.93 -4.96 22.08
N ALA A 256 4.23 -5.26 22.04
CA ALA A 256 5.15 -4.57 21.15
C ALA A 256 4.83 -4.83 19.66
N PHE A 257 4.48 -6.06 19.28
CA PHE A 257 4.02 -6.35 17.92
C PHE A 257 2.71 -5.63 17.59
N ALA A 258 1.74 -5.61 18.52
CA ALA A 258 0.47 -4.92 18.35
C ALA A 258 0.68 -3.40 18.18
N VAL A 259 1.57 -2.79 18.98
CA VAL A 259 1.93 -1.38 18.86
C VAL A 259 2.57 -1.09 17.50
N TYR A 260 3.53 -1.90 17.05
CA TYR A 260 4.10 -1.75 15.72
C TYR A 260 3.02 -1.83 14.63
N ALA A 261 2.20 -2.89 14.66
CA ALA A 261 1.20 -3.15 13.64
C ALA A 261 0.17 -2.00 13.57
N PHE A 262 -0.30 -1.53 14.72
CA PHE A 262 -1.21 -0.40 14.82
C PHE A 262 -0.61 0.89 14.25
N PHE A 263 0.60 1.27 14.66
CA PHE A 263 1.22 2.53 14.19
C PHE A 263 1.69 2.46 12.74
N SER A 264 1.90 1.27 12.19
CA SER A 264 2.18 1.06 10.77
C SER A 264 1.02 1.45 9.86
N GLY A 265 -0.20 1.62 10.38
CA GLY A 265 -1.35 2.10 9.61
C GLY A 265 -1.13 3.48 8.98
N GLY A 266 -0.49 4.41 9.70
CA GLY A 266 -0.21 5.77 9.19
C GLY A 266 0.69 5.78 7.95
N PRO A 267 1.93 5.29 8.03
CA PRO A 267 2.83 5.15 6.88
C PRO A 267 2.20 4.29 5.78
N GLY A 268 1.44 3.25 6.16
CA GLY A 268 0.72 2.37 5.24
C GLY A 268 -0.33 3.08 4.38
N ILE A 269 -0.97 4.13 4.89
CA ILE A 269 -1.88 4.99 4.10
C ILE A 269 -1.08 6.04 3.32
N LEU A 270 -0.07 6.64 3.96
CA LEU A 270 0.71 7.74 3.40
C LEU A 270 1.52 7.35 2.17
N GLN A 271 2.00 6.11 2.09
CA GLN A 271 2.66 5.59 0.87
C GLN A 271 1.76 5.62 -0.38
N TRP A 272 0.43 5.53 -0.19
CA TRP A 272 -0.55 5.66 -1.26
C TRP A 272 -1.02 7.10 -1.41
N LEU A 273 -1.13 7.85 -0.31
CA LEU A 273 -1.63 9.23 -0.33
C LEU A 273 -0.60 10.23 -0.91
N TYR A 274 0.67 10.14 -0.53
CA TYR A 274 1.70 11.07 -0.97
C TYR A 274 1.88 11.10 -2.50
N PRO A 275 1.97 9.97 -3.22
CA PRO A 275 2.04 10.01 -4.69
C PRO A 275 0.86 10.75 -5.33
N ASN A 276 -0.33 10.57 -4.75
CA ASN A 276 -1.56 11.18 -5.25
C ASN A 276 -1.63 12.69 -4.95
N GLU A 277 -0.96 13.16 -3.91
CA GLU A 277 -0.92 14.58 -3.55
C GLU A 277 0.30 15.31 -4.15
N LEU A 278 1.46 14.66 -4.27
CA LEU A 278 2.73 15.31 -4.66
C LEU A 278 2.99 15.34 -6.16
N PHE A 279 2.38 14.45 -6.93
CA PHE A 279 2.62 14.36 -8.38
C PHE A 279 1.39 14.84 -9.17
N PRO A 280 1.61 15.64 -10.23
CA PRO A 280 0.55 16.02 -11.15
C PRO A 280 -0.04 14.77 -11.82
N THR A 281 -1.32 14.84 -12.19
CA THR A 281 -2.07 13.68 -12.70
C THR A 281 -1.40 13.00 -13.89
N ASP A 282 -0.71 13.78 -14.73
CA ASP A 282 -0.08 13.30 -15.95
C ASP A 282 1.10 12.34 -15.69
N ILE A 283 1.90 12.59 -14.65
CA ILE A 283 3.07 11.74 -14.31
C ILE A 283 2.82 10.85 -13.09
N ARG A 284 1.70 11.02 -12.40
CA ARG A 284 1.38 10.32 -11.14
C ARG A 284 1.41 8.80 -11.28
N ALA A 285 0.78 8.25 -12.30
CA ALA A 285 0.77 6.80 -12.53
C ALA A 285 2.18 6.24 -12.71
N SER A 286 3.02 6.97 -13.45
CA SER A 286 4.44 6.61 -13.65
C SER A 286 5.24 6.76 -12.34
N ALA A 287 4.97 7.81 -11.54
CA ALA A 287 5.60 8.02 -10.24
C ALA A 287 5.30 6.85 -9.29
N VAL A 288 4.03 6.48 -9.14
CA VAL A 288 3.60 5.34 -8.31
C VAL A 288 4.30 4.06 -8.78
N GLY A 289 4.35 3.80 -10.09
CA GLY A 289 5.03 2.64 -10.65
C GLY A 289 6.52 2.57 -10.30
N VAL A 290 7.27 3.67 -10.43
CA VAL A 290 8.70 3.74 -10.08
C VAL A 290 8.90 3.58 -8.57
N ILE A 291 8.14 4.31 -7.75
CA ILE A 291 8.20 4.25 -6.29
C ILE A 291 7.92 2.82 -5.79
N MET A 292 6.88 2.19 -6.32
CA MET A 292 6.50 0.83 -5.99
C MET A 292 7.61 -0.16 -6.40
N SER A 293 8.18 0.00 -7.60
CA SER A 293 9.26 -0.86 -8.08
C SER A 293 10.48 -0.81 -7.16
N LEU A 294 10.87 0.39 -6.70
CA LEU A 294 11.96 0.58 -5.73
C LEU A 294 11.65 -0.13 -4.40
N SER A 295 10.43 0.01 -3.90
CA SER A 295 9.97 -0.68 -2.69
C SER A 295 9.97 -2.21 -2.84
N ARG A 296 9.61 -2.73 -4.02
CA ARG A 296 9.62 -4.17 -4.31
C ARG A 296 11.02 -4.75 -4.40
N ILE A 297 12.01 -4.02 -4.91
CA ILE A 297 13.42 -4.44 -4.84
C ILE A 297 13.84 -4.63 -3.39
N GLY A 298 13.54 -3.65 -2.51
CA GLY A 298 13.81 -3.76 -1.07
C GLY A 298 13.10 -4.95 -0.43
N THR A 299 11.85 -5.20 -0.82
CA THR A 299 11.07 -6.36 -0.35
C THR A 299 11.74 -7.67 -0.75
N ILE A 300 12.08 -7.86 -2.03
CA ILE A 300 12.72 -9.07 -2.56
C ILE A 300 14.01 -9.39 -1.79
N VAL A 301 14.88 -8.38 -1.63
CA VAL A 301 16.14 -8.54 -0.88
C VAL A 301 15.85 -8.94 0.55
N SER A 302 14.93 -8.23 1.23
CA SER A 302 14.61 -8.51 2.63
C SER A 302 14.01 -9.90 2.84
N THR A 303 13.09 -10.37 1.98
CA THR A 303 12.45 -11.68 2.11
C THR A 303 13.45 -12.83 1.97
N TRP A 304 14.46 -12.67 1.10
CA TRP A 304 15.52 -13.67 0.94
C TRP A 304 16.54 -13.64 2.08
N VAL A 305 16.93 -12.43 2.53
CA VAL A 305 17.94 -12.23 3.57
C VAL A 305 17.43 -12.59 4.97
N LEU A 306 16.14 -12.35 5.24
CA LEU A 306 15.54 -12.48 6.57
C LEU A 306 15.71 -13.87 7.20
N PRO A 307 15.38 -15.00 6.55
CA PRO A 307 15.57 -16.34 7.14
C PRO A 307 17.03 -16.66 7.46
N ILE A 308 17.96 -16.20 6.63
CA ILE A 308 19.41 -16.38 6.82
C ILE A 308 19.88 -15.62 8.06
N PHE A 309 19.37 -14.40 8.26
CA PHE A 309 19.69 -13.61 9.45
C PHE A 309 19.07 -14.17 10.72
N ILE A 310 17.81 -14.63 10.68
CA ILE A 310 17.15 -15.27 11.83
C ILE A 310 17.96 -16.49 12.29
N THR A 311 18.40 -17.34 11.37
CA THR A 311 19.15 -18.57 11.70
C THR A 311 20.57 -18.31 12.20
N ARG A 312 21.26 -17.28 11.68
CA ARG A 312 22.65 -16.96 12.07
C ARG A 312 22.77 -16.07 13.30
N TYR A 313 21.92 -15.05 13.40
CA TYR A 313 22.04 -13.99 14.40
C TYR A 313 20.90 -13.97 15.41
N GLY A 314 19.87 -14.79 15.21
CA GLY A 314 18.72 -14.86 16.11
C GLY A 314 17.70 -13.74 15.90
N ILE A 315 16.56 -13.92 16.55
CA ILE A 315 15.36 -13.07 16.39
C ILE A 315 15.57 -11.64 16.91
N ASN A 316 16.22 -11.48 18.06
CA ASN A 316 16.43 -10.17 18.69
C ASN A 316 17.22 -9.23 17.78
N ASN A 317 18.27 -9.74 17.13
CA ASN A 317 19.07 -8.95 16.19
C ASN A 317 18.28 -8.56 14.94
N VAL A 318 17.36 -9.42 14.47
CA VAL A 318 16.46 -9.09 13.36
C VAL A 318 15.48 -7.98 13.76
N MET A 319 14.99 -7.97 15.00
CA MET A 319 14.17 -6.87 15.53
C MET A 319 14.96 -5.57 15.60
N LEU A 320 16.23 -5.60 16.02
CA LEU A 320 17.11 -4.42 16.01
C LEU A 320 17.35 -3.87 14.60
N ILE A 321 17.55 -4.75 13.62
CA ILE A 321 17.67 -4.34 12.20
C ILE A 321 16.37 -3.69 11.73
N GLY A 322 15.21 -4.28 12.06
CA GLY A 322 13.91 -3.69 11.76
C GLY A 322 13.70 -2.32 12.43
N ALA A 323 14.16 -2.18 13.67
CA ALA A 323 14.15 -0.90 14.40
C ALA A 323 15.05 0.14 13.72
N LEU A 324 16.25 -0.25 13.29
CA LEU A 324 17.16 0.62 12.55
C LEU A 324 16.55 1.08 11.22
N ILE A 325 15.92 0.18 10.47
CA ILE A 325 15.23 0.53 9.22
C ILE A 325 14.07 1.49 9.49
N SER A 326 13.28 1.25 10.54
CA SER A 326 12.20 2.15 10.96
C SER A 326 12.73 3.51 11.41
N LEU A 327 13.90 3.54 12.05
CA LEU A 327 14.59 4.75 12.48
C LEU A 327 15.11 5.56 11.29
N VAL A 328 15.60 4.91 10.23
CA VAL A 328 15.92 5.56 8.96
C VAL A 328 14.66 6.17 8.35
N GLY A 329 13.55 5.44 8.35
CA GLY A 329 12.24 5.96 7.94
C GLY A 329 11.81 7.19 8.74
N LEU A 330 12.02 7.18 10.06
CA LEU A 330 11.81 8.32 10.95
C LEU A 330 12.67 9.52 10.55
N GLY A 331 13.98 9.32 10.37
CA GLY A 331 14.93 10.37 9.99
C GLY A 331 14.56 11.02 8.66
N VAL A 332 14.27 10.20 7.65
CA VAL A 332 13.77 10.67 6.34
C VAL A 332 12.48 11.48 6.50
N SER A 333 11.56 11.01 7.35
CA SER A 333 10.29 11.69 7.60
C SER A 333 10.48 13.05 8.28
N VAL A 334 11.37 13.15 9.27
CA VAL A 334 11.64 14.42 9.97
C VAL A 334 12.25 15.45 9.01
N MET A 335 13.20 15.02 8.19
CA MET A 335 13.96 15.91 7.29
C MET A 335 13.19 16.33 6.04
N PHE A 336 12.40 15.43 5.45
CA PHE A 336 11.90 15.59 4.09
C PHE A 336 10.39 15.47 3.92
N ALA A 337 9.63 15.04 4.94
CA ALA A 337 8.19 14.87 4.77
C ALA A 337 7.48 16.23 4.61
N PRO A 338 6.81 16.49 3.47
CA PRO A 338 6.04 17.71 3.26
C PRO A 338 4.70 17.62 4.00
N GLU A 339 4.15 18.76 4.40
CA GLU A 339 2.76 18.82 4.87
C GLU A 339 1.83 19.21 3.72
N THR A 340 0.90 18.32 3.39
CA THR A 340 -0.03 18.46 2.26
C THR A 340 -1.47 18.73 2.70
N ARG A 341 -1.74 18.79 4.01
CA ARG A 341 -3.09 18.97 4.55
C ARG A 341 -3.73 20.29 4.10
N GLY A 342 -4.96 20.16 3.57
CA GLY A 342 -5.81 21.30 3.24
C GLY A 342 -5.49 21.96 1.89
N LEU A 343 -4.51 21.44 1.16
CA LEU A 343 -4.07 21.98 -0.12
C LEU A 343 -4.79 21.31 -1.28
N THR A 344 -5.05 22.08 -2.34
CA THR A 344 -5.56 21.54 -3.60
C THR A 344 -4.46 20.79 -4.34
N LEU A 345 -4.83 19.93 -5.31
CA LEU A 345 -3.85 19.19 -6.14
C LEU A 345 -2.95 20.13 -6.94
N THR A 346 -3.48 21.28 -7.37
CA THR A 346 -2.73 22.32 -8.07
C THR A 346 -1.71 23.00 -7.16
N GLN A 347 -2.05 23.24 -5.89
CA GLN A 347 -1.14 23.83 -4.91
C GLN A 347 -0.01 22.86 -4.51
N THR A 348 -0.33 21.60 -4.23
CA THR A 348 0.68 20.58 -3.90
C THR A 348 1.58 20.26 -5.08
N GLY A 349 1.04 20.32 -6.31
CA GLY A 349 1.83 20.21 -7.52
C GLY A 349 3.02 21.17 -7.52
N ASN A 350 2.84 22.42 -7.06
CA ASN A 350 3.84 23.50 -7.03
C ASN A 350 4.76 23.55 -5.81
N MET A 351 4.73 22.52 -4.96
CA MET A 351 5.58 22.47 -3.77
C MET A 351 6.97 21.91 -4.05
N THR A 352 7.93 22.39 -3.28
CA THR A 352 9.23 21.73 -3.10
C THR A 352 9.25 20.93 -1.81
N LEU A 353 10.18 19.97 -1.67
CA LEU A 353 10.30 19.12 -0.46
C LEU A 353 10.44 19.88 0.86
N ARG A 354 10.88 21.16 0.82
CA ARG A 354 11.01 22.01 2.01
C ARG A 354 9.73 22.78 2.35
N GLY A 355 8.64 22.60 1.59
CA GLY A 355 7.37 23.29 1.81
C GLY A 355 7.37 24.76 1.35
N THR A 356 8.41 25.22 0.66
CA THR A 356 8.41 26.54 0.01
C THR A 356 7.76 26.43 -1.37
N PRO A 357 6.93 27.42 -1.78
CA PRO A 357 6.45 27.52 -3.15
C PRO A 357 7.65 27.47 -4.12
N SER A 358 7.54 26.73 -5.22
CA SER A 358 8.59 26.81 -6.23
C SER A 358 8.53 28.19 -6.90
N ASP A 359 9.61 28.97 -6.81
CA ASP A 359 9.77 30.25 -7.54
C ASP A 359 9.83 30.07 -9.08
N ASN A 360 9.58 28.86 -9.59
CA ASN A 360 9.66 28.56 -11.01
C ASN A 360 8.27 28.26 -11.58
N PRO A 361 7.66 29.20 -12.33
CA PRO A 361 6.36 29.02 -12.93
C PRO A 361 6.48 28.32 -14.29
N HIS A 362 7.18 27.19 -14.41
CA HIS A 362 7.26 26.42 -15.68
C HIS A 362 7.40 24.91 -15.45
#